data_AF-A0A242DHM2-F1
#
_entry.id   AF-A0A242DHM2-F1
#
_cell.length_a   1.000
_cell.length_b   1.000
_cell.length_c   1.000
_cell.angle_alpha   90.00
_cell.angle_beta   90.00
_cell.angle_gamma   90.00
#
_symmetry.space_group_name_H-M   'P 1'
#
loop_
_entity.id
_entity.type
_entity.pdbx_description
1 polymer ?
#
loop_
_entity_poly.entity_id
_entity_poly.type
_entity_poly.pdbx_seq_one_letter_code
_entity_poly.pdbx_strand_id
1 'polypeptide(L)'
;MKNDRLELGKEEGFEGMEKLKRELKELGESNARLGALIDYLANEKKLMASKSNHIFMLDMQDYVAALNRLAPSDSKVSVTLPEIKQINRLLTQQYELMKLVQRDYARLEVSENPPEDLDFDEHKKKHLRRLQIINQLLLQDNIFFQSMLDAKKISGNIRIGEKKNWLQRLLRR
;
A
#
# COMPACT_ATOMS: atom_id res chain seq x y z
N MET A 1 15.62 13.26 40.11
CA MET A 1 15.72 11.83 39.76
C MET A 1 14.40 11.14 39.43
N LYS A 2 13.29 11.30 40.17
CA LYS A 2 11.97 10.75 39.75
C LYS A 2 11.28 11.61 38.67
N ASN A 3 11.37 12.94 38.76
CA ASN A 3 10.79 13.85 37.75
C ASN A 3 11.49 13.75 36.39
N ASP A 4 12.82 13.68 36.37
CA ASP A 4 13.59 13.63 35.12
C ASP A 4 13.26 12.40 34.24
N ARG A 5 12.93 11.25 34.85
CA ARG A 5 12.50 10.04 34.12
C ARG A 5 11.08 10.15 33.55
N LEU A 6 10.19 10.82 34.27
CA LEU A 6 8.83 11.07 33.81
C LEU A 6 8.77 12.07 32.66
N GLU A 7 9.68 13.05 32.63
CA GLU A 7 9.81 14.01 31.53
C GLU A 7 10.42 13.36 30.28
N LEU A 8 11.51 12.59 30.44
CA LEU A 8 12.13 11.85 29.33
C LEU A 8 11.16 10.86 28.66
N GLY A 9 10.40 10.10 29.44
CA GLY A 9 9.42 9.16 28.89
C GLY A 9 8.24 9.82 28.18
N LYS A 10 7.94 11.10 28.46
CA LYS A 10 6.91 11.86 27.74
C LYS A 10 7.43 12.45 26.43
N GLU A 11 8.67 12.92 26.42
CA GLU A 11 9.35 13.41 25.21
C GLU A 11 9.53 12.29 24.18
N GLU A 12 9.95 11.10 24.61
CA GLU A 12 10.10 9.93 23.72
C GLU A 12 8.77 9.47 23.10
N GLY A 13 7.68 9.48 23.89
CA GLY A 13 6.33 9.17 23.40
C GLY A 13 5.82 10.18 22.37
N PHE A 14 6.12 11.47 22.60
CA PHE A 14 5.75 12.55 21.68
C PHE A 14 6.53 12.48 20.35
N GLU A 15 7.86 12.28 20.41
CA GLU A 15 8.69 12.15 19.20
C GLU A 15 8.29 10.93 18.36
N GLY A 16 8.04 9.79 19.03
CA GLY A 16 7.58 8.57 18.35
C GLY A 16 6.22 8.76 17.68
N MET A 17 5.32 9.52 18.28
CA MET A 17 4.01 9.83 17.71
C MET A 17 4.12 10.75 16.47
N GLU A 18 4.92 11.80 16.53
CA GLU A 18 5.11 12.71 15.39
C GLU A 18 5.77 12.00 14.19
N LYS A 19 6.71 11.10 14.48
CA LYS A 19 7.29 10.21 13.45
C LYS A 19 6.24 9.32 12.82
N LEU A 20 5.39 8.67 13.61
CA LEU A 20 4.33 7.80 13.11
C LEU A 20 3.31 8.56 12.25
N LYS A 21 2.90 9.77 12.66
CA LYS A 21 2.02 10.63 11.85
C LYS A 21 2.65 10.97 10.50
N ARG A 22 3.94 11.29 10.48
CA ARG A 22 4.68 11.57 9.24
C ARG A 22 4.73 10.35 8.31
N GLU A 23 5.02 9.17 8.84
CA GLU A 23 5.06 7.92 8.05
C GLU A 23 3.68 7.56 7.48
N LEU A 24 2.59 7.75 8.25
CA LEU A 24 1.22 7.56 7.76
C LEU A 24 0.85 8.57 6.67
N LYS A 25 1.27 9.83 6.81
CA LYS A 25 1.05 10.84 5.78
C LYS A 25 1.78 10.49 4.48
N GLU A 26 3.05 10.10 4.56
CA GLU A 26 3.83 9.66 3.39
C GLU A 26 3.21 8.43 2.73
N LEU A 27 2.70 7.48 3.52
CA LEU A 27 1.99 6.30 3.04
C LEU A 27 0.73 6.69 2.28
N GLY A 28 -0.05 7.64 2.81
CA GLY A 28 -1.26 8.15 2.17
C GLY A 28 -0.96 8.87 0.85
N GLU A 29 0.06 9.73 0.82
CA GLU A 29 0.49 10.44 -0.39
C GLU A 29 0.98 9.46 -1.47
N SER A 30 1.77 8.45 -1.09
CA SER A 30 2.21 7.39 -1.99
C SER A 30 1.01 6.59 -2.54
N ASN A 31 0.02 6.30 -1.69
CA ASN A 31 -1.20 5.60 -2.10
C ASN A 31 -2.08 6.42 -3.04
N ALA A 32 -2.22 7.73 -2.81
CA ALA A 32 -2.96 8.62 -3.71
C ALA A 32 -2.32 8.66 -5.11
N ARG A 33 -0.98 8.69 -5.18
CA ARG A 33 -0.25 8.62 -6.45
C ARG A 33 -0.43 7.27 -7.15
N LEU A 34 -0.41 6.17 -6.40
CA LEU A 34 -0.71 4.86 -6.97
C LEU A 34 -2.15 4.82 -7.50
N GLY A 35 -3.13 5.30 -6.73
CA GLY A 35 -4.53 5.37 -7.15
C GLY A 35 -4.71 6.11 -8.47
N ALA A 36 -4.10 7.29 -8.62
CA ALA A 36 -4.16 8.04 -9.88
C ALA A 36 -3.59 7.25 -11.07
N LEU A 37 -2.49 6.49 -10.89
CA LEU A 37 -1.93 5.62 -11.93
C LEU A 37 -2.86 4.47 -12.30
N ILE A 38 -3.51 3.87 -11.30
CA ILE A 38 -4.45 2.77 -11.53
C ILE A 38 -5.72 3.26 -12.23
N ASP A 39 -6.25 4.42 -11.85
CA ASP A 39 -7.39 5.03 -12.52
C ASP A 39 -7.08 5.38 -13.98
N TYR A 40 -5.87 5.90 -14.24
CA TYR A 40 -5.42 6.12 -15.60
C TYR A 40 -5.39 4.80 -16.41
N LEU A 41 -4.76 3.75 -15.86
CA LEU A 41 -4.62 2.45 -16.52
C LEU A 41 -5.95 1.72 -16.73
N ALA A 42 -6.88 1.84 -15.78
CA ALA A 42 -8.21 1.24 -15.88
C ALA A 42 -9.04 1.81 -17.04
N ASN A 43 -8.74 3.04 -17.47
CA ASN A 43 -9.37 3.67 -18.62
C ASN A 43 -8.74 3.26 -19.97
N GLU A 44 -7.60 2.56 -19.97
CA GLU A 44 -6.93 2.11 -21.17
C GLU A 44 -7.57 0.83 -21.74
N LYS A 45 -8.50 0.99 -22.68
CA LYS A 45 -9.28 -0.12 -23.28
C LYS A 45 -8.43 -1.30 -23.75
N LYS A 46 -7.27 -1.04 -24.36
CA LYS A 46 -6.36 -2.09 -24.87
C LYS A 46 -5.74 -2.91 -23.75
N LEU A 47 -5.46 -2.28 -22.60
CA LEU A 47 -4.94 -2.96 -21.43
C LEU A 47 -6.00 -3.87 -20.81
N MET A 48 -7.22 -3.34 -20.68
CA MET A 48 -8.35 -3.98 -20.03
C MET A 48 -8.98 -5.13 -20.83
N ALA A 49 -8.61 -5.28 -22.10
CA ALA A 49 -9.04 -6.41 -22.93
C ALA A 49 -8.56 -7.78 -22.41
N SER A 50 -7.48 -7.82 -21.61
CA SER A 50 -7.04 -9.06 -20.97
C SER A 50 -7.74 -9.26 -19.63
N LYS A 51 -8.35 -10.44 -19.43
CA LYS A 51 -8.94 -10.83 -18.14
C LYS A 51 -7.94 -10.75 -16.99
N SER A 52 -6.68 -11.13 -17.22
CA SER A 52 -5.64 -11.06 -16.20
C SER A 52 -5.33 -9.63 -15.77
N ASN A 53 -5.32 -8.69 -16.72
CA ASN A 53 -5.07 -7.28 -16.44
C ASN A 53 -6.26 -6.67 -15.70
N HIS A 54 -7.48 -7.04 -16.11
CA HIS A 54 -8.69 -6.59 -15.45
C HIS A 54 -8.73 -7.01 -13.98
N ILE A 55 -8.42 -8.27 -13.67
CA ILE A 55 -8.33 -8.76 -12.28
C ILE A 55 -7.26 -8.01 -11.51
N PHE A 56 -6.05 -7.88 -12.07
CA PHE A 56 -4.96 -7.16 -11.39
C PHE A 56 -5.29 -5.68 -11.12
N MET A 57 -5.99 -5.01 -12.04
CA MET A 57 -6.46 -3.63 -11.81
C MET A 57 -7.50 -3.55 -10.70
N LEU A 58 -8.44 -4.51 -10.62
CA LEU A 58 -9.40 -4.58 -9.52
C LEU A 58 -8.70 -4.81 -8.18
N ASP A 59 -7.74 -5.75 -8.12
CA ASP A 59 -6.97 -6.02 -6.91
C ASP A 59 -6.19 -4.77 -6.45
N MET A 60 -5.64 -4.00 -7.40
CA MET A 60 -4.98 -2.72 -7.15
C MET A 60 -5.96 -1.65 -6.63
N GLN A 61 -7.15 -1.53 -7.21
CA GLN A 61 -8.18 -0.58 -6.76
C GLN A 61 -8.68 -0.89 -5.34
N ASP A 62 -8.95 -2.17 -5.06
CA ASP A 62 -9.35 -2.63 -3.74
C ASP A 62 -8.27 -2.36 -2.69
N TYR A 63 -7.00 -2.62 -3.06
CA TYR A 63 -5.86 -2.31 -2.21
C TYR A 63 -5.72 -0.81 -1.93
N VAL A 64 -5.78 0.04 -2.97
CA VAL A 64 -5.70 1.50 -2.82
C VAL A 64 -6.83 2.02 -1.93
N ALA A 65 -8.06 1.56 -2.15
CA ALA A 65 -9.22 1.96 -1.35
C ALA A 65 -9.08 1.53 0.12
N ALA A 66 -8.59 0.31 0.37
CA ALA A 66 -8.38 -0.19 1.72
C ALA A 66 -7.24 0.57 2.43
N LEU A 67 -6.14 0.84 1.74
CA LEU A 67 -5.03 1.60 2.30
C LEU A 67 -5.42 3.06 2.58
N ASN A 68 -6.27 3.66 1.75
CA ASN A 68 -6.75 5.03 1.96
C ASN A 68 -7.61 5.18 3.24
N ARG A 69 -8.28 4.11 3.68
CA ARG A 69 -9.00 4.12 4.98
C ARG A 69 -8.04 4.16 6.17
N LEU A 70 -6.84 3.63 6.00
CA LEU A 70 -5.81 3.59 7.03
C LEU A 70 -4.96 4.86 7.04
N ALA A 71 -4.58 5.34 5.86
CA ALA A 71 -3.73 6.50 5.63
C ALA A 71 -4.38 7.38 4.56
N PRO A 72 -5.39 8.20 4.94
CA PRO A 72 -6.05 9.08 4.00
C PRO A 72 -5.10 10.17 3.50
N SER A 73 -5.33 10.63 2.28
CA SER A 73 -4.61 11.76 1.69
C SER A 73 -5.56 12.73 1.02
N ASP A 74 -5.37 14.02 1.27
CA ASP A 74 -6.09 15.10 0.58
C ASP A 74 -5.39 15.54 -0.72
N SER A 75 -4.28 14.88 -1.07
CA SER A 75 -3.45 15.23 -2.21
C SER A 75 -4.19 15.00 -3.53
N LYS A 76 -4.35 16.08 -4.31
CA LYS A 76 -4.83 16.00 -5.70
C LYS A 76 -3.66 15.65 -6.61
N VAL A 77 -3.60 14.41 -7.07
CA VAL A 77 -2.52 13.92 -7.93
C VAL A 77 -3.05 13.69 -9.35
N SER A 78 -2.39 14.30 -10.34
CA SER A 78 -2.57 13.98 -11.77
C SER A 78 -1.35 13.23 -12.27
N VAL A 79 -1.54 12.24 -13.14
CA VAL A 79 -0.46 11.39 -13.64
C VAL A 79 -0.45 11.30 -15.17
N THR A 80 0.72 10.98 -15.71
CA THR A 80 1.02 10.84 -17.13
C THR A 80 1.57 9.43 -17.45
N LEU A 81 1.45 9.00 -18.70
CA LEU A 81 1.83 7.65 -19.17
C LEU A 81 3.27 7.20 -18.76
N PRO A 82 4.33 8.05 -18.81
CA PRO A 82 5.67 7.66 -18.38
C PRO A 82 5.77 7.23 -16.91
N GLU A 83 4.80 7.63 -16.08
CA GLU A 83 4.79 7.38 -14.65
C GLU A 83 4.30 5.97 -14.29
N ILE A 84 3.79 5.18 -15.26
CA ILE A 84 3.39 3.78 -15.04
C ILE A 84 4.55 2.92 -14.54
N LYS A 85 5.79 3.23 -14.94
CA LYS A 85 6.99 2.54 -14.44
C LYS A 85 7.23 2.76 -12.95
N GLN A 86 6.57 3.75 -12.34
CA GLN A 86 6.69 4.05 -10.91
C GLN A 86 5.86 3.10 -10.04
N ILE A 87 4.93 2.31 -10.58
CA ILE A 87 4.07 1.40 -9.79
C ILE A 87 4.91 0.50 -8.88
N ASN A 88 6.00 -0.07 -9.40
CA ASN A 88 6.88 -0.93 -8.61
C ASN A 88 7.51 -0.19 -7.43
N ARG A 89 8.01 1.02 -7.70
CA ARG A 89 8.62 1.88 -6.68
C ARG A 89 7.60 2.28 -5.61
N LEU A 90 6.38 2.65 -6.01
CA LEU A 90 5.33 3.05 -5.09
C LEU A 90 4.91 1.89 -4.19
N LEU A 91 4.65 0.71 -4.76
CA LEU A 91 4.32 -0.48 -3.98
C LEU A 91 5.46 -0.84 -3.01
N THR A 92 6.72 -0.76 -3.45
CA THR A 92 7.89 -1.04 -2.58
C THR A 92 7.99 -0.04 -1.43
N GLN A 93 7.80 1.25 -1.72
CA GLN A 93 7.79 2.30 -0.71
C GLN A 93 6.66 2.08 0.31
N GLN A 94 5.45 1.78 -0.16
CA GLN A 94 4.30 1.49 0.71
C GLN A 94 4.55 0.26 1.59
N TYR A 95 5.18 -0.80 1.07
CA TYR A 95 5.56 -1.97 1.84
C TYR A 95 6.50 -1.63 2.99
N GLU A 96 7.55 -0.86 2.71
CA GLU A 96 8.52 -0.46 3.74
C GLU A 96 7.93 0.53 4.74
N LEU A 97 7.11 1.49 4.31
CA LEU A 97 6.38 2.39 5.21
C LEU A 97 5.44 1.60 6.13
N MET A 98 4.70 0.62 5.62
CA MET A 98 3.85 -0.23 6.45
C MET A 98 4.66 -1.01 7.50
N LYS A 99 5.88 -1.45 7.20
CA LYS A 99 6.77 -2.08 8.19
C LYS A 99 7.18 -1.11 9.29
N LEU A 100 7.55 0.11 8.93
CA LEU A 100 7.93 1.14 9.88
C LEU A 100 6.75 1.50 10.80
N VAL A 101 5.57 1.72 10.21
CA VAL A 101 4.33 1.98 10.93
C VAL A 101 4.00 0.84 11.90
N GLN A 102 4.07 -0.43 11.49
CA GLN A 102 3.83 -1.56 12.41
C GLN A 102 4.81 -1.59 13.57
N ARG A 103 6.10 -1.40 13.28
CA ARG A 103 7.15 -1.40 14.29
C ARG A 103 6.92 -0.28 15.30
N ASP A 104 6.60 0.91 14.81
CA ASP A 104 6.44 2.09 15.66
C ASP A 104 5.14 2.04 16.47
N TYR A 105 4.05 1.51 15.90
CA TYR A 105 2.85 1.14 16.67
C TYR A 105 3.18 0.19 17.82
N ALA A 106 3.91 -0.90 17.54
CA ALA A 106 4.25 -1.89 18.57
C ALA A 106 5.17 -1.31 19.66
N ARG A 107 6.06 -0.38 19.31
CA ARG A 107 6.95 0.30 20.26
C ARG A 107 6.19 1.27 21.17
N LEU A 108 5.30 2.07 20.59
CA LEU A 108 4.51 3.04 21.36
C LEU A 108 3.52 2.34 22.30
N GLU A 109 2.98 1.18 21.90
CA GLU A 109 2.07 0.38 22.72
C GLU A 109 2.72 -0.10 24.03
N VAL A 110 3.98 -0.52 23.96
CA VAL A 110 4.71 -1.05 25.12
C VAL A 110 5.53 0.01 25.84
N SER A 111 5.44 1.28 25.42
CA SER A 111 6.16 2.37 26.06
C SER A 111 5.58 2.67 27.45
N GLU A 112 6.41 3.21 28.36
CA GLU A 112 5.97 3.54 29.73
C GLU A 112 4.88 4.63 29.75
N ASN A 113 4.80 5.45 28.69
CA ASN A 113 3.78 6.49 28.50
C ASN A 113 3.18 6.38 27.08
N PRO A 114 2.25 5.44 26.85
CA PRO A 114 1.61 5.30 25.54
C PRO A 114 0.86 6.61 25.20
N PRO A 115 0.94 7.10 23.95
CA PRO A 115 0.23 8.32 23.57
C PRO A 115 -1.29 8.11 23.68
N GLU A 116 -1.98 8.95 24.45
CA GLU A 116 -3.43 8.86 24.67
C GLU A 116 -4.25 9.01 23.38
N ASP A 117 -3.71 9.76 22.41
CA ASP A 117 -4.29 10.00 21.10
C ASP A 117 -4.17 8.78 20.14
N LEU A 118 -3.45 7.73 20.54
CA LEU A 118 -3.25 6.51 19.76
C LEU A 118 -4.08 5.37 20.32
N ASP A 119 -5.10 4.99 19.55
CA ASP A 119 -5.89 3.80 19.80
C ASP A 119 -5.16 2.56 19.23
N PHE A 120 -4.59 1.75 20.13
CA PHE A 120 -3.91 0.48 19.83
C PHE A 120 -4.89 -0.65 19.53
N ASP A 121 -5.75 -0.44 18.54
CA ASP A 121 -6.75 -1.41 18.12
C ASP A 121 -6.13 -2.62 17.40
N GLU A 122 -6.32 -3.82 17.96
CA GLU A 122 -5.91 -5.09 17.36
C GLU A 122 -6.52 -5.30 15.96
N HIS A 123 -7.71 -4.76 15.69
CA HIS A 123 -8.29 -4.80 14.35
C HIS A 123 -7.48 -3.97 13.36
N LYS A 124 -7.03 -2.77 13.73
CA LYS A 124 -6.12 -1.95 12.89
C LYS A 124 -4.80 -2.67 12.64
N LYS A 125 -4.18 -3.27 13.67
CA LYS A 125 -2.93 -4.04 13.50
C LYS A 125 -3.10 -5.22 12.55
N LYS A 126 -4.19 -5.99 12.71
CA LYS A 126 -4.52 -7.11 11.82
C LYS A 126 -4.81 -6.65 10.40
N HIS A 127 -5.49 -5.52 10.24
CA HIS A 127 -5.78 -4.93 8.94
C HIS A 127 -4.49 -4.51 8.23
N LEU A 128 -3.58 -3.85 8.94
CA LEU A 128 -2.31 -3.37 8.38
C LEU A 128 -1.37 -4.53 8.01
N ARG A 129 -1.32 -5.62 8.81
CA ARG A 129 -0.63 -6.86 8.42
C ARG A 129 -1.21 -7.47 7.13
N ARG A 130 -2.53 -7.48 6.98
CA ARG A 130 -3.18 -7.98 5.76
C ARG A 130 -2.84 -7.12 4.55
N LEU A 131 -2.89 -5.79 4.69
CA LEU A 131 -2.50 -4.86 3.62
C LEU A 131 -1.05 -5.03 3.20
N GLN A 132 -0.14 -5.29 4.14
CA GLN A 132 1.25 -5.57 3.83
C GLN A 132 1.41 -6.87 3.00
N ILE A 133 0.69 -7.94 3.36
CA ILE A 133 0.69 -9.19 2.59
C ILE A 133 0.13 -8.95 1.19
N ILE A 134 -0.99 -8.22 1.08
CA ILE A 134 -1.59 -7.87 -0.23
C ILE A 134 -0.60 -7.07 -1.07
N ASN A 135 0.06 -6.06 -0.51
CA ASN A 135 1.07 -5.28 -1.23
C ASN A 135 2.22 -6.17 -1.75
N GLN A 136 2.70 -7.12 -0.94
CA GLN A 136 3.73 -8.05 -1.38
C GLN A 136 3.28 -8.92 -2.57
N LEU A 137 2.01 -9.35 -2.58
CA LEU A 137 1.43 -10.08 -3.72
C LEU A 137 1.32 -9.18 -4.95
N LEU A 138 0.84 -7.94 -4.77
CA LEU A 138 0.77 -6.95 -5.85
C LEU A 138 2.14 -6.61 -6.43
N LEU A 139 3.21 -6.59 -5.63
CA LEU A 139 4.58 -6.43 -6.10
C LEU A 139 4.98 -7.58 -7.04
N GLN A 140 4.66 -8.82 -6.69
CA GLN A 140 4.94 -9.99 -7.52
C GLN A 140 4.16 -9.92 -8.84
N ASP A 141 2.87 -9.61 -8.77
CA ASP A 141 2.01 -9.51 -9.95
C ASP A 141 2.37 -8.30 -10.82
N ASN A 142 2.83 -7.20 -10.22
CA ASN A 142 3.28 -6.02 -10.94
C ASN A 142 4.49 -6.32 -11.84
N ILE A 143 5.42 -7.17 -11.42
CA ILE A 143 6.55 -7.59 -12.27
C ILE A 143 6.03 -8.24 -13.55
N PHE A 144 5.07 -9.15 -13.42
CA PHE A 144 4.44 -9.80 -14.56
C PHE A 144 3.66 -8.79 -15.43
N PHE A 145 2.89 -7.90 -14.79
CA PHE A 145 2.14 -6.84 -15.47
C PHE A 145 3.04 -5.90 -16.27
N GLN A 146 4.13 -5.41 -15.70
CA GLN A 146 5.10 -4.54 -16.38
C GLN A 146 5.81 -5.27 -17.52
N SER A 147 6.17 -6.54 -17.33
CA SER A 147 6.73 -7.35 -18.43
C SER A 147 5.74 -7.50 -19.60
N MET A 148 4.44 -7.60 -19.31
CA MET A 148 3.40 -7.61 -20.36
C MET A 148 3.23 -6.23 -21.00
N LEU A 149 3.32 -5.13 -20.25
CA LEU A 149 3.28 -3.78 -20.82
C LEU A 149 4.43 -3.56 -21.81
N ASP A 150 5.64 -3.94 -21.41
CA ASP A 150 6.84 -3.83 -22.22
C ASP A 150 6.79 -4.75 -23.45
N ALA A 151 6.32 -5.99 -23.28
CA ALA A 151 6.16 -6.96 -24.37
C ALA A 151 5.03 -6.57 -25.34
N LYS A 152 3.94 -5.97 -24.83
CA LYS A 152 2.79 -5.60 -25.66
C LYS A 152 3.03 -4.38 -26.53
N LYS A 153 3.97 -3.47 -26.19
CA LYS A 153 4.33 -2.27 -26.99
C LYS A 153 3.19 -1.69 -27.84
N ILE A 154 1.95 -1.65 -27.34
CA ILE A 154 0.71 -1.33 -28.10
C ILE A 154 0.73 -1.85 -29.58
N SER A 155 1.25 -3.06 -29.85
CA SER A 155 1.14 -3.70 -31.16
C SER A 155 1.17 -5.22 -31.03
N GLY A 156 0.08 -5.87 -31.44
CA GLY A 156 0.06 -7.31 -31.75
C GLY A 156 -0.67 -8.20 -30.74
N ASN A 157 -1.63 -8.96 -31.26
CA ASN A 157 -2.42 -9.97 -30.56
C ASN A 157 -1.55 -11.02 -29.85
N ILE A 158 -1.72 -11.19 -28.54
CA ILE A 158 -1.15 -12.31 -27.78
C ILE A 158 -2.29 -13.19 -27.28
N ARG A 159 -2.31 -14.44 -27.74
CA ARG A 159 -3.16 -15.53 -27.22
C ARG A 159 -2.70 -15.88 -25.81
N ILE A 160 -3.61 -15.77 -24.84
CA ILE A 160 -3.38 -16.12 -23.44
C ILE A 160 -3.93 -17.54 -23.21
N GLY A 161 -3.03 -18.48 -22.88
CA GLY A 161 -3.40 -19.80 -22.38
C GLY A 161 -4.02 -19.70 -20.98
N GLU A 162 -5.09 -20.45 -20.74
CA GLU A 162 -5.86 -20.43 -19.51
C GLU A 162 -4.99 -20.73 -18.27
N LYS A 163 -4.95 -19.80 -17.30
CA LYS A 163 -4.48 -20.08 -15.95
C LYS A 163 -5.61 -19.89 -14.94
N LYS A 164 -5.72 -20.89 -14.05
CA LYS A 164 -6.75 -21.06 -13.02
C LYS A 164 -6.87 -19.85 -12.08
N ASN A 165 -8.12 -19.58 -11.69
CA ASN A 165 -8.61 -18.42 -10.95
C ASN A 165 -7.99 -18.29 -9.55
N TRP A 166 -7.46 -17.11 -9.21
CA TRP A 166 -6.73 -16.83 -7.97
C TRP A 166 -7.63 -16.80 -6.72
N LEU A 167 -8.86 -16.31 -6.84
CA LEU A 167 -9.86 -16.36 -5.75
C LEU A 167 -10.08 -17.78 -5.19
N GLN A 168 -9.91 -18.82 -6.01
CA GLN A 168 -10.01 -20.23 -5.58
C GLN A 168 -8.83 -20.69 -4.71
N ARG A 169 -7.70 -19.97 -4.69
CA ARG A 169 -6.53 -20.28 -3.84
C ARG A 169 -6.62 -19.63 -2.46
N LEU A 170 -7.30 -18.48 -2.37
CA LEU A 170 -7.43 -17.71 -1.13
C LEU A 170 -8.54 -18.27 -0.20
N LEU A 171 -9.57 -18.89 -0.78
CA LEU A 171 -10.68 -19.54 -0.06
C LEU A 171 -10.40 -20.99 0.39
N ARG A 172 -9.15 -21.47 0.24
CA ARG A 172 -8.76 -22.86 0.50
C ARG A 172 -7.91 -23.05 1.76
N ARG A 173 -8.16 -22.23 2.78
CA ARG A 173 -7.69 -22.46 4.16
C ARG A 173 -8.87 -22.80 5.05
#